data_AF-A0A7Y6ZHR2-F1
#
_entry.id   AF-A0A7Y6ZHR2-F1
#
_cell.length_a   1.000
_cell.length_b   1.000
_cell.length_c   1.000
_cell.angle_alpha   90.00
_cell.angle_beta   90.00
_cell.angle_gamma   90.00
#
_symmetry.space_group_name_H-M   'P 1'
#
loop_
_entity.id
_entity.type
_entity.pdbx_description
1 polymer ?
#
loop_
_entity_poly.entity_id
_entity_poly.type
_entity_poly.pdbx_seq_one_letter_code
_entity_poly.pdbx_strand_id
1 'polypeptide(L)'
;MIKFFRKIRQKLLSENKFSKYLIYAIGEIVLVVIGILIALQINNWNEDNKEKSAKLIYSKRLLDDISSNSIEYNHYIKLLSNRQKKISSYRQLIKNGGLSLEQLNDSLSNYGNVKIAYNPASATYNDLISTGNIV
;
A
#
# COMPACT_ATOMS: atom_id res chain seq x y z
N MET A 1 39.53 21.15 18.35
CA MET A 1 39.92 19.84 18.91
C MET A 1 41.21 19.23 18.35
N ILE A 2 41.80 19.72 17.25
CA ILE A 2 43.00 19.12 16.63
C ILE A 2 44.34 19.38 17.38
N LYS A 3 44.45 20.43 18.21
CA LYS A 3 45.74 20.80 18.82
C LYS A 3 46.22 19.86 19.93
N PHE A 4 45.29 19.21 20.65
CA PHE A 4 45.62 18.30 21.76
C PHE A 4 46.20 16.98 21.24
N PHE A 5 45.51 16.32 20.30
CA PHE A 5 46.00 15.12 19.63
C PHE A 5 47.29 15.37 18.84
N ARG A 6 47.47 16.57 18.28
CA ARG A 6 48.73 16.97 17.61
C ARG A 6 49.93 16.98 18.56
N LYS A 7 49.79 17.50 19.78
CA LYS A 7 50.88 17.51 20.79
C LYS A 7 51.23 16.10 21.25
N ILE A 8 50.24 15.22 21.42
CA ILE A 8 50.46 13.82 21.78
C ILE A 8 51.21 13.08 20.67
N ARG A 9 50.84 13.32 19.40
CA ARG A 9 51.55 12.79 18.22
C ARG A 9 53.01 13.16 18.16
N GLN A 10 53.32 14.45 18.37
CA GLN A 10 54.70 14.94 18.34
C GLN A 10 55.55 14.31 19.46
N LYS A 11 54.99 14.12 20.65
CA LYS A 11 55.70 13.49 21.80
C LYS A 11 55.95 11.99 21.62
N LEU A 12 55.02 11.26 20.98
CA LEU A 12 55.17 9.82 20.75
C LEU A 12 56.16 9.50 19.61
N LEU A 13 56.25 10.36 18.60
CA LEU A 13 57.22 10.24 17.52
C LEU A 13 58.65 10.54 17.98
N SER A 14 58.85 11.44 18.95
CA SER A 14 60.20 11.74 19.48
C SER A 14 60.77 10.66 20.40
N GLU A 15 59.95 9.74 20.91
CA GLU A 15 60.38 8.70 21.87
C GLU A 15 60.72 7.33 21.24
N ASN A 16 60.82 7.20 19.90
CA ASN A 16 61.03 5.92 19.20
C ASN A 16 59.93 4.85 19.49
N LYS A 17 58.77 5.27 20.00
CA LYS A 17 57.64 4.40 20.38
C LYS A 17 56.62 4.26 19.24
N PHE A 18 57.10 3.94 18.04
CA PHE A 18 56.28 3.81 16.83
C PHE A 18 55.15 2.78 17.01
N SER A 19 55.41 1.66 17.70
CA SER A 19 54.39 0.64 17.99
C SER A 19 53.23 1.16 18.84
N LYS A 20 53.49 2.05 19.81
CA LYS A 20 52.41 2.67 20.60
C LYS A 20 51.58 3.64 19.76
N TYR A 21 52.22 4.40 18.88
CA TYR A 21 51.54 5.29 17.95
C TYR A 21 50.59 4.53 17.01
N LEU A 22 51.04 3.40 16.45
CA LEU A 22 50.24 2.57 15.56
C LEU A 22 48.98 2.02 16.26
N ILE A 23 49.12 1.53 17.49
CA ILE A 23 47.99 1.01 18.29
C ILE A 23 46.95 2.10 18.55
N TYR A 24 47.39 3.31 18.91
CA TYR A 24 46.47 4.44 19.13
C TYR A 24 45.75 4.89 17.86
N ALA A 25 46.45 4.93 16.72
CA ALA A 25 45.85 5.32 15.44
C ALA A 25 44.81 4.29 14.97
N ILE A 26 45.09 2.98 15.15
CA ILE A 26 44.13 1.92 14.86
C ILE A 26 42.89 2.03 15.76
N GLY A 27 43.09 2.30 17.06
CA GLY A 27 41.98 2.51 18.00
C GLY A 27 41.07 3.67 17.60
N GLU A 28 41.63 4.80 17.15
CA GLU A 28 40.87 5.96 16.68
C GLU A 28 40.07 5.65 15.40
N ILE A 29 40.67 4.92 14.45
CA ILE A 29 39.97 4.48 13.23
C ILE A 29 38.81 3.54 13.59
N VAL A 30 39.04 2.56 14.47
CA VAL A 30 37.99 1.62 14.91
C VAL A 30 36.84 2.37 15.58
N LEU A 31 37.12 3.34 16.46
CA LEU A 31 36.09 4.16 17.09
C LEU A 31 35.28 4.98 16.07
N VAL A 32 35.94 5.60 15.10
CA VAL A 32 35.25 6.34 14.02
C VAL A 32 34.38 5.41 13.18
N VAL A 33 34.89 4.23 12.82
CA VAL A 33 34.15 3.22 12.05
C VAL A 33 32.91 2.76 12.81
N ILE A 34 33.04 2.46 14.12
CA ILE A 34 31.88 2.12 14.96
C ILE A 34 30.84 3.24 14.97
N GLY A 35 31.28 4.51 15.09
CA GLY A 35 30.39 5.66 15.03
C GLY A 35 29.61 5.76 13.72
N ILE A 36 30.29 5.57 12.58
CA ILE A 36 29.66 5.58 11.24
C ILE A 36 28.68 4.42 11.09
N LEU A 37 29.06 3.22 11.54
CA LEU A 37 28.20 2.04 11.46
C LEU A 37 26.92 2.20 12.29
N ILE A 38 27.03 2.75 13.51
CA ILE A 38 25.85 3.04 14.34
C ILE A 38 24.96 4.08 13.66
N ALA A 39 25.54 5.16 13.12
CA ALA A 39 24.77 6.19 12.41
C ALA A 39 24.04 5.61 11.19
N LEU A 40 24.70 4.76 10.39
CA LEU A 40 24.09 4.05 9.27
C LEU A 40 22.99 3.09 9.73
N GLN A 41 23.22 2.34 10.81
CA GLN A 41 22.19 1.43 11.35
C GLN A 41 20.95 2.17 11.81
N ILE A 42 21.10 3.30 12.51
CA ILE A 42 19.97 4.13 12.93
C ILE A 42 19.21 4.67 11.71
N ASN A 43 19.93 5.13 10.68
CA ASN A 43 19.30 5.63 9.47
C ASN A 43 18.52 4.52 8.73
N ASN A 44 19.12 3.34 8.58
CA ASN A 44 18.46 2.20 7.94
C ASN A 44 17.24 1.73 8.74
N TRP A 45 17.34 1.65 10.07
CA TRP A 45 16.21 1.28 10.91
C TRP A 45 15.04 2.27 10.81
N ASN A 46 15.33 3.57 10.73
CA ASN A 46 14.31 4.59 10.50
C ASN A 46 13.64 4.43 9.13
N GLU A 47 14.42 4.12 8.08
CA GLU A 47 13.89 3.90 6.75
C GLU A 47 13.01 2.63 6.67
N ASP A 48 13.46 1.52 7.26
CA ASP A 48 12.68 0.29 7.37
C ASP A 48 11.34 0.50 8.08
N ASN A 49 11.32 1.35 9.12
CA ASN A 49 10.09 1.68 9.84
C ASN A 49 9.12 2.50 8.98
N LYS A 50 9.61 3.45 8.19
CA LYS A 50 8.78 4.20 7.25
C LYS A 50 8.21 3.29 6.18
N GLU A 51 9.02 2.40 5.63
CA GLU A 51 8.59 1.43 4.61
C GLU A 51 7.49 0.50 5.16
N LYS A 52 7.69 -0.03 6.37
CA LYS A 52 6.66 -0.84 7.06
C LYS A 52 5.37 -0.06 7.29
N SER A 53 5.46 1.20 7.70
CA SER A 53 4.28 2.06 7.90
C SER A 53 3.53 2.29 6.58
N ALA A 54 4.25 2.60 5.49
CA ALA A 54 3.67 2.75 4.18
C ALA A 54 2.97 1.46 3.71
N LYS A 55 3.62 0.29 3.85
CA LYS A 55 3.03 -1.02 3.52
C LYS A 55 1.73 -1.28 4.27
N LEU A 56 1.67 -0.96 5.58
CA LEU A 56 0.45 -1.11 6.36
C LEU A 56 -0.67 -0.17 5.89
N ILE A 57 -0.34 1.08 5.57
CA ILE A 57 -1.31 2.07 5.05
C ILE A 57 -1.89 1.58 3.72
N TYR A 58 -1.03 1.18 2.77
CA TYR A 58 -1.48 0.68 1.48
C TYR A 58 -2.30 -0.61 1.60
N SER A 59 -1.89 -1.53 2.47
CA SER A 59 -2.66 -2.76 2.72
C SER A 59 -4.07 -2.44 3.24
N LYS A 60 -4.18 -1.49 4.18
CA LYS A 60 -5.49 -1.05 4.70
C LYS A 60 -6.34 -0.41 3.60
N ARG A 61 -5.76 0.50 2.81
CA ARG A 61 -6.46 1.15 1.70
C ARG A 61 -6.95 0.15 0.64
N LEU A 62 -6.15 -0.87 0.33
CA LEU A 62 -6.56 -1.96 -0.57
C LEU A 62 -7.73 -2.77 0.01
N LEU A 63 -7.70 -3.07 1.31
CA LEU A 63 -8.82 -3.74 1.98
C LEU A 63 -10.10 -2.88 1.93
N ASP A 64 -9.97 -1.57 2.13
CA ASP A 64 -11.09 -0.62 2.07
C ASP A 64 -11.68 -0.53 0.64
N ASP A 65 -10.82 -0.49 -0.40
CA ASP A 65 -11.23 -0.53 -1.80
C ASP A 65 -11.96 -1.84 -2.14
N ILE A 66 -11.42 -2.99 -1.71
CA ILE A 66 -12.05 -4.31 -1.91
C ILE A 66 -13.38 -4.42 -1.16
N SER A 67 -13.45 -3.92 0.07
CA SER A 67 -14.67 -3.92 0.87
C SER A 67 -15.77 -3.09 0.21
N SER A 68 -15.41 -1.90 -0.30
CA SER A 68 -16.31 -1.03 -1.04
C SER A 68 -16.83 -1.70 -2.31
N ASN A 69 -15.94 -2.33 -3.07
CA ASN A 69 -16.30 -3.10 -4.27
C ASN A 69 -17.24 -4.27 -3.94
N SER A 70 -16.99 -4.98 -2.84
CA SER A 70 -17.85 -6.07 -2.37
C SER A 70 -19.26 -5.59 -2.04
N ILE A 71 -19.40 -4.44 -1.37
CA ILE A 71 -20.70 -3.83 -1.07
C ILE A 71 -21.44 -3.50 -2.37
N GLU A 72 -20.75 -2.88 -3.34
CA GLU A 72 -21.34 -2.51 -4.63
C GLU A 72 -21.78 -3.75 -5.42
N TYR A 73 -20.94 -4.79 -5.49
CA TYR A 73 -21.31 -6.04 -6.16
C TYR A 73 -22.48 -6.74 -5.50
N ASN A 74 -22.54 -6.76 -4.16
CA ASN A 74 -23.69 -7.31 -3.44
C ASN A 74 -24.98 -6.53 -3.75
N HIS A 75 -24.88 -5.21 -3.89
CA HIS A 75 -26.00 -4.40 -4.33
C HIS A 75 -26.46 -4.78 -5.74
N TYR A 76 -25.53 -4.93 -6.70
CA TYR A 76 -25.86 -5.37 -8.06
C TYR A 76 -26.46 -6.77 -8.10
N ILE A 77 -25.92 -7.73 -7.36
CA ILE A 77 -26.46 -9.10 -7.26
C ILE A 77 -27.91 -9.05 -6.75
N LYS A 78 -28.20 -8.24 -5.73
CA LYS A 78 -29.56 -8.08 -5.20
C LYS A 78 -30.51 -7.47 -6.22
N LEU A 79 -30.09 -6.43 -6.94
CA LEU A 79 -30.86 -5.82 -8.02
C LEU A 79 -31.18 -6.83 -9.12
N LEU A 80 -30.17 -7.56 -9.60
CA LEU A 80 -30.33 -8.58 -10.65
C LEU A 80 -31.24 -9.72 -10.20
N SER A 81 -31.10 -10.19 -8.96
CA SER A 81 -31.95 -11.25 -8.38
C SER A 81 -33.41 -10.83 -8.31
N ASN A 82 -33.68 -9.60 -7.89
CA ASN A 82 -35.04 -9.06 -7.85
C ASN A 82 -35.64 -8.93 -9.25
N ARG A 83 -34.84 -8.53 -10.24
CA ARG A 83 -35.27 -8.48 -11.64
C ARG A 83 -35.59 -9.86 -12.18
N GLN A 84 -34.74 -10.85 -11.93
CA GLN A 84 -34.97 -12.23 -12.35
C GLN A 84 -36.28 -12.78 -11.78
N LYS A 85 -36.57 -12.52 -10.49
CA LYS A 85 -37.85 -12.91 -9.86
C LYS A 85 -39.04 -12.28 -10.57
N LYS A 86 -39.00 -10.97 -10.85
CA LYS A 86 -40.11 -10.26 -11.50
C LYS A 86 -40.33 -10.72 -12.95
N ILE A 87 -39.26 -10.92 -13.72
CA ILE A 87 -39.34 -11.48 -15.08
C ILE A 87 -40.02 -12.86 -15.05
N SER A 88 -39.65 -13.72 -14.09
CA SER A 88 -40.29 -15.02 -13.91
C SER A 88 -41.79 -14.91 -13.58
N SER A 89 -42.19 -13.96 -12.73
CA SER A 89 -43.60 -13.68 -12.44
C SER A 89 -44.38 -13.24 -13.68
N TYR A 90 -43.84 -12.31 -14.48
CA TYR A 90 -44.49 -11.88 -15.73
C TYR A 90 -44.63 -13.03 -16.72
N ARG A 91 -43.59 -13.86 -16.86
CA ARG A 91 -43.64 -15.05 -17.71
C ARG A 91 -44.77 -16.00 -17.31
N GLN A 92 -45.02 -16.18 -16.01
CA GLN A 92 -46.12 -17.00 -15.51
C GLN A 92 -47.49 -16.38 -15.80
N LEU A 93 -47.64 -15.07 -15.59
CA LEU A 93 -48.89 -14.36 -15.86
C LEU A 93 -49.27 -14.38 -17.35
N ILE A 94 -48.29 -14.20 -18.24
CA ILE A 94 -48.48 -14.36 -19.69
C ILE A 94 -48.96 -15.77 -20.02
N LYS A 95 -48.30 -16.80 -19.46
CA LYS A 95 -48.66 -18.21 -19.70
C LYS A 95 -50.10 -18.51 -19.29
N ASN A 96 -50.60 -17.84 -18.26
CA ASN A 96 -51.96 -18.01 -17.74
C ASN A 96 -53.00 -17.11 -18.44
N GLY A 97 -52.62 -16.38 -19.49
CA GLY A 97 -53.52 -15.49 -20.24
C GLY A 97 -53.92 -14.20 -19.51
N GLY A 98 -53.22 -13.85 -18.42
CA GLY A 98 -53.64 -12.81 -17.47
C GLY A 98 -53.08 -11.40 -17.70
N LEU A 99 -52.31 -11.15 -18.77
CA LEU A 99 -51.69 -9.84 -19.06
C LEU A 99 -51.82 -9.48 -20.53
N SER A 100 -52.20 -8.23 -20.82
CA SER A 100 -52.13 -7.68 -22.17
C SER A 100 -50.69 -7.31 -22.54
N LEU A 101 -50.37 -7.27 -23.84
CA LEU A 101 -49.06 -6.83 -24.36
C LEU A 101 -48.70 -5.40 -23.92
N GLU A 102 -49.71 -4.56 -23.69
CA GLU A 102 -49.57 -3.16 -23.28
C GLU A 102 -49.11 -3.05 -21.82
N GLN A 103 -49.72 -3.83 -20.92
CA GLN A 103 -49.30 -3.93 -19.51
C GLN A 103 -47.90 -4.53 -19.35
N LEU A 104 -47.50 -5.40 -20.29
CA LEU A 104 -46.17 -5.99 -20.34
C LEU A 104 -45.12 -4.95 -20.76
N ASN A 105 -45.43 -4.11 -21.75
CA ASN A 105 -44.51 -3.12 -22.28
C ASN A 105 -44.20 -2.01 -21.25
N ASP A 106 -45.22 -1.52 -20.53
CA ASP A 106 -45.05 -0.56 -19.42
C ASP A 106 -44.28 -1.14 -18.24
N SER A 107 -44.49 -2.44 -17.99
CA SER A 107 -43.70 -3.15 -16.98
C SER A 107 -42.24 -3.27 -17.41
N LEU A 108 -41.95 -3.66 -18.66
CA LEU A 108 -40.61 -3.96 -19.18
C LEU A 108 -39.74 -2.71 -19.47
N SER A 109 -40.34 -1.57 -19.82
CA SER A 109 -39.63 -0.31 -20.10
C SER A 109 -38.80 0.17 -18.90
N ASN A 110 -39.28 -0.08 -17.68
CA ASN A 110 -38.56 0.18 -16.43
C ASN A 110 -37.37 -0.78 -16.16
N TYR A 111 -37.24 -1.87 -16.94
CA TYR A 111 -36.14 -2.81 -16.82
C TYR A 111 -35.05 -2.60 -17.88
N GLY A 112 -35.29 -1.86 -18.96
CA GLY A 112 -34.37 -1.80 -20.12
C GLY A 112 -32.96 -1.27 -19.85
N ASN A 113 -32.73 -0.50 -18.78
CA ASN A 113 -31.46 0.24 -18.62
C ASN A 113 -30.85 0.12 -17.22
N VAL A 114 -30.57 -1.09 -16.73
CA VAL A 114 -29.58 -1.22 -15.64
C VAL A 114 -28.20 -1.31 -16.28
N LYS A 115 -27.61 -0.15 -16.50
CA LYS A 115 -26.19 -0.07 -16.85
C LYS A 115 -25.40 -0.40 -15.58
N ILE A 116 -25.00 -1.66 -15.42
CA ILE A 116 -24.00 -2.03 -14.42
C ILE A 116 -22.68 -1.49 -14.98
N ALA A 117 -22.31 -0.28 -14.58
CA ALA A 117 -21.00 0.24 -14.88
C ALA A 117 -20.00 -0.50 -13.99
N TYR A 118 -19.10 -1.28 -14.60
CA TYR A 118 -17.97 -1.85 -13.87
C TYR A 118 -16.98 -0.71 -13.59
N ASN A 119 -16.97 -0.21 -12.36
CA ASN A 119 -16.05 0.85 -11.94
C ASN A 119 -15.48 0.54 -10.56
N PRO A 120 -14.61 -0.49 -10.43
CA PRO A 120 -14.05 -0.87 -9.15
C PRO A 120 -13.23 0.28 -8.56
N ALA A 121 -13.37 0.49 -7.25
CA ALA A 121 -12.41 1.24 -6.46
C ALA A 121 -11.01 0.68 -6.72
N SER A 122 -10.22 1.49 -7.42
CA SER A 122 -8.87 1.19 -7.91
C SER A 122 -7.90 2.33 -7.62
N ALA A 123 -8.34 3.33 -6.84
CA ALA A 123 -7.55 4.50 -6.51
C ALA A 123 -6.22 4.12 -5.85
N THR A 124 -6.24 3.17 -4.92
CA THR A 124 -5.02 2.70 -4.24
C THR A 124 -4.11 1.94 -5.19
N TYR A 125 -4.66 1.10 -6.07
CA TYR A 125 -3.89 0.39 -7.08
C TYR A 125 -3.21 1.35 -8.07
N ASN A 126 -3.95 2.35 -8.55
CA ASN A 126 -3.42 3.38 -9.46
C ASN A 126 -2.35 4.25 -8.78
N ASP A 127 -2.55 4.60 -7.51
CA ASP A 127 -1.58 5.31 -6.68
C ASP A 127 -0.27 4.51 -6.54
N LEU A 128 -0.36 3.21 -6.21
CA LEU A 128 0.79 2.31 -6.13
C LEU A 128 1.56 2.22 -7.45
N ILE A 129 0.86 2.13 -8.58
CA ILE A 129 1.49 2.14 -9.91
C ILE A 129 2.20 3.46 -10.17
N SER A 130 1.52 4.58 -9.93
CA SER A 130 2.04 5.91 -10.25
C SER A 130 3.24 6.32 -9.37
N THR A 131 3.27 5.86 -8.13
CA THR A 131 4.32 6.19 -7.16
C THR A 131 5.51 5.24 -7.21
N GLY A 132 5.42 4.13 -7.96
CA GLY A 132 6.46 3.11 -7.99
C GLY A 132 6.59 2.32 -6.68
N ASN A 133 5.60 2.43 -5.80
CA ASN A 133 5.54 1.70 -4.52
C ASN A 133 5.06 0.25 -4.69
N ILE A 134 5.08 -0.29 -5.91
CA ILE A 134 4.84 -1.70 -6.19
C ILE A 134 6.11 -2.48 -5.77
N VAL A 135 6.21 -2.84 -4.50
CA VAL A 135 7.29 -3.68 -3.96
C VAL A 135 6.72 -4.74 -3.03
#